data_AF-A0A950S8H0-F1
#
_entry.id   AF-A0A950S8H0-F1
#
_cell.length_a   1.000
_cell.length_b   1.000
_cell.length_c   1.000
_cell.angle_alpha   90.00
_cell.angle_beta   90.00
_cell.angle_gamma   90.00
#
_symmetry.space_group_name_H-M   'P 1'
#
loop_
_entity.id
_entity.type
_entity.pdbx_description
1 polymer ?
#
loop_
_entity_poly.entity_id
_entity_poly.type
_entity_poly.pdbx_seq_one_letter_code
_entity_poly.pdbx_strand_id
1 'polypeptide(L)'
;MRTTLTLTALLFLAAADPRQPFLGHWVGTSICTPVRSACHDETASYWMTPGKAADVVTMDARKIVDGKDEVMGPPLDFHVDPSARTIVGVMVAKDGSRWTWAFTRSANEMTGTLKQPDGQVVRNIHVVKQKE
;
A
#
# COMPACT_ATOMS: atom_id res chain seq x y z
N MET A 1 8.09 48.34 -40.78
CA MET A 1 7.02 47.49 -40.27
C MET A 1 7.66 46.19 -39.77
N ARG A 2 7.84 46.03 -38.46
CA ARG A 2 8.42 44.82 -37.84
C ARG A 2 7.36 44.24 -36.92
N THR A 3 6.79 43.11 -37.33
CA THR A 3 5.77 42.41 -36.56
C THR A 3 6.48 41.38 -35.68
N THR A 4 6.56 41.64 -34.38
CA THR A 4 7.11 40.70 -33.41
C THR A 4 6.00 39.73 -33.01
N LEU A 5 6.10 38.45 -33.38
CA LEU A 5 5.27 37.39 -32.82
C LEU A 5 5.87 36.93 -31.49
N THR A 6 5.17 37.20 -30.39
CA THR A 6 5.45 36.59 -29.09
C THR A 6 4.84 35.19 -29.03
N LEU A 7 5.70 34.16 -29.06
CA LEU A 7 5.31 32.77 -28.86
C LEU A 7 5.16 32.51 -27.36
N THR A 8 3.93 32.34 -26.88
CA THR A 8 3.66 31.99 -25.48
C THR A 8 3.65 30.47 -25.35
N ALA A 9 4.69 29.90 -24.75
CA ALA A 9 4.74 28.47 -24.46
C ALA A 9 3.98 28.18 -23.16
N LEU A 10 2.85 27.47 -23.25
CA LEU A 10 2.18 26.90 -22.08
C LEU A 10 2.92 25.63 -21.64
N LEU A 11 3.61 25.69 -20.49
CA LEU A 11 4.10 24.50 -19.80
C LEU A 11 2.93 23.81 -19.09
N PHE A 12 2.53 22.64 -19.57
CA PHE A 12 1.69 21.72 -18.81
C PHE A 12 2.56 21.02 -17.76
N LEU A 13 2.39 21.39 -16.48
CA LEU A 13 2.88 20.55 -15.39
C LEU A 13 2.00 19.31 -15.33
N ALA A 14 2.53 18.16 -15.75
CA ALA A 14 1.91 16.88 -15.46
C ALA A 14 1.86 16.72 -13.93
N ALA A 15 0.66 16.55 -13.37
CA ALA A 15 0.51 16.20 -11.98
C ALA A 15 1.22 14.85 -11.74
N ALA A 16 2.09 14.79 -10.73
CA ALA A 16 2.75 13.55 -10.37
C ALA A 16 1.70 12.51 -9.97
N ASP A 17 1.85 11.27 -10.45
CA ASP A 17 0.97 10.17 -10.07
C ASP A 17 1.05 9.97 -8.55
N PRO A 18 -0.06 10.17 -7.80
CA PRO A 18 -0.04 10.08 -6.34
C PRO A 18 0.29 8.67 -5.82
N ARG A 19 0.15 7.64 -6.67
CA ARG A 19 0.43 6.24 -6.33
C ARG A 19 1.92 5.93 -6.36
N GLN A 20 2.69 6.66 -7.17
CA GLN A 20 4.11 6.36 -7.44
C GLN A 20 4.96 6.11 -6.18
N PRO A 21 4.80 6.84 -5.07
CA PRO A 21 5.57 6.58 -3.86
C PRO A 21 5.35 5.19 -3.26
N PHE A 22 4.17 4.59 -3.45
CA PHE A 22 3.78 3.30 -2.90
C PHE A 22 4.08 2.12 -3.82
N LEU A 23 4.27 2.34 -5.12
CA LEU A 23 4.50 1.25 -6.08
C LEU A 23 5.84 0.54 -5.84
N GLY A 24 5.91 -0.73 -6.21
CA GLY A 24 7.11 -1.57 -6.11
C GLY A 24 7.00 -2.65 -5.03
N HIS A 25 8.15 -3.17 -4.60
CA HIS A 25 8.24 -4.26 -3.63
C HIS A 25 8.58 -3.75 -2.24
N TRP A 26 7.85 -4.22 -1.24
CA TRP A 26 8.02 -3.86 0.17
C TRP A 26 8.17 -5.12 1.02
N VAL A 27 9.22 -5.19 1.83
CA VAL A 27 9.51 -6.37 2.65
C VAL A 27 9.79 -5.95 4.09
N GLY A 28 9.31 -6.74 5.05
CA GLY A 28 9.62 -6.52 6.46
C GLY A 28 8.78 -7.40 7.36
N THR A 29 8.36 -6.88 8.50
CA THR A 29 7.70 -7.64 9.55
C THR A 29 6.19 -7.39 9.57
N SER A 30 5.42 -8.44 9.82
CA SER A 30 4.00 -8.37 10.19
C SER A 30 3.80 -9.16 11.49
N ILE A 31 3.73 -8.43 12.60
CA ILE A 31 3.74 -8.98 13.97
C ILE A 31 2.33 -8.99 14.53
N CYS A 32 1.91 -10.14 15.06
CA CYS A 32 0.61 -10.35 15.66
C CYS A 32 0.49 -9.67 17.02
N THR A 33 -0.72 -9.25 17.34
CA THR A 33 -1.09 -8.86 18.70
C THR A 33 -1.71 -10.06 19.44
N PRO A 34 -1.85 -10.00 20.78
CA PRO A 34 -2.50 -11.05 21.56
C PRO A 34 -4.01 -11.21 21.31
N VAL A 35 -4.63 -10.35 20.48
CA VAL A 35 -6.08 -10.35 20.21
C VAL A 35 -6.54 -11.66 19.54
N ARG A 36 -5.64 -12.36 18.83
CA ARG A 36 -5.96 -13.64 18.17
C ARG A 36 -4.87 -14.67 18.46
N SER A 37 -5.20 -15.70 19.21
CA SER A 37 -4.27 -16.79 19.59
C SER A 37 -3.76 -17.62 18.40
N ALA A 38 -4.52 -17.68 17.30
CA ALA A 38 -4.14 -18.39 16.07
C ALA A 38 -3.27 -17.54 15.11
N CYS A 39 -2.90 -16.31 15.50
CA CYS A 39 -2.07 -15.44 14.68
C CYS A 39 -0.60 -15.81 14.84
N HIS A 40 0.12 -15.87 13.73
CA HIS A 40 1.56 -16.09 13.71
C HIS A 40 2.26 -14.89 13.08
N ASP A 41 3.37 -14.50 13.70
CA ASP A 41 4.27 -13.51 13.16
C ASP A 41 4.84 -14.00 11.84
N GLU A 42 5.00 -13.09 10.89
CA GLU A 42 5.50 -13.43 9.58
C GLU A 42 6.39 -12.32 9.01
N THR A 43 7.24 -12.72 8.07
CA THR A 43 7.93 -11.77 7.21
C THR A 43 6.99 -11.44 6.05
N ALA A 44 6.56 -10.18 5.96
CA ALA A 44 5.69 -9.68 4.92
C ALA A 44 6.47 -9.36 3.64
N SER A 45 5.85 -9.63 2.48
CA SER A 45 6.37 -9.33 1.15
C SER A 45 5.22 -8.84 0.27
N TYR A 46 5.16 -7.53 0.03
CA TYR A 46 4.04 -6.87 -0.63
C TYR A 46 4.48 -6.27 -1.95
N TRP A 47 3.84 -6.71 -3.03
CA TRP A 47 4.03 -6.18 -4.37
C TRP A 47 2.89 -5.21 -4.69
N MET A 48 3.21 -3.93 -4.91
CA MET A 48 2.24 -2.88 -5.18
C MET A 48 2.33 -2.40 -6.62
N THR A 49 1.22 -2.46 -7.33
CA THR A 49 1.07 -2.02 -8.72
C THR A 49 -0.02 -0.96 -8.85
N PRO A 50 -0.04 -0.18 -9.95
CA PRO A 50 -1.15 0.73 -10.22
C PRO A 50 -2.48 -0.02 -10.30
N GLY A 51 -3.48 0.42 -9.54
CA GLY A 51 -4.84 -0.08 -9.63
C GLY A 51 -5.64 0.58 -10.74
N LYS A 52 -6.92 0.20 -10.84
CA LYS A 52 -7.83 0.66 -11.91
C LYS A 52 -8.14 2.15 -11.83
N ALA A 53 -8.24 2.70 -10.63
CA ALA A 53 -8.50 4.12 -10.41
C ALA A 53 -7.19 4.90 -10.18
N ALA A 54 -7.23 6.21 -10.43
CA ALA A 54 -6.07 7.09 -10.36
C ALA A 54 -5.48 7.22 -8.93
N ASP A 55 -6.29 6.92 -7.92
CA ASP A 55 -5.94 6.95 -6.50
C ASP A 55 -5.79 5.55 -5.89
N VAL A 56 -5.83 4.48 -6.71
CA VAL A 56 -5.79 3.11 -6.19
C VAL A 56 -4.47 2.43 -6.52
N VAL A 57 -3.89 1.77 -5.52
CA VAL A 57 -2.84 0.77 -5.69
C VAL A 57 -3.42 -0.62 -5.43
N THR A 58 -3.00 -1.60 -6.22
CA THR A 58 -3.34 -3.01 -6.00
C THR A 58 -2.15 -3.69 -5.35
N MET A 59 -2.37 -4.35 -4.22
CA MET A 59 -1.37 -5.06 -3.45
C MET A 59 -1.56 -6.58 -3.59
N ASP A 60 -0.55 -7.26 -4.12
CA ASP A 60 -0.38 -8.71 -3.96
C ASP A 60 0.36 -8.95 -2.63
N ALA A 61 -0.40 -9.36 -1.62
CA ALA A 61 0.09 -9.58 -0.27
C ALA A 61 0.61 -11.01 -0.11
N ARG A 62 1.89 -11.14 0.18
CA ARG A 62 2.59 -12.41 0.39
C ARG A 62 3.30 -12.42 1.74
N LYS A 63 3.66 -13.62 2.16
CA LYS A 63 4.57 -13.87 3.29
C LYS A 63 5.79 -14.62 2.79
N ILE A 64 6.93 -14.44 3.45
CA ILE A 64 8.14 -15.21 3.18
C ILE A 64 8.18 -16.42 4.13
N VAL A 65 8.16 -17.62 3.56
CA VAL A 65 8.31 -18.90 4.27
C VAL A 65 9.45 -19.66 3.62
N ASP A 66 10.42 -20.11 4.41
CA ASP A 66 11.63 -20.80 3.93
C ASP A 66 12.35 -20.09 2.78
N GLY A 67 12.40 -18.75 2.86
CA GLY A 67 13.02 -17.89 1.85
C GLY A 67 12.23 -17.71 0.56
N LYS A 68 10.97 -18.15 0.51
CA LYS A 68 10.10 -18.07 -0.67
C LYS A 68 8.84 -17.27 -0.38
N ASP A 69 8.42 -16.48 -1.37
CA ASP A 69 7.14 -15.79 -1.34
C ASP A 69 5.97 -16.77 -1.47
N GLU A 70 5.08 -16.77 -0.48
CA GLU A 70 3.81 -17.50 -0.48
C GLU A 70 2.63 -16.52 -0.52
N VAL A 71 1.71 -16.74 -1.46
CA VAL A 71 0.50 -15.92 -1.64
C VAL A 71 -0.44 -16.10 -0.45
N MET A 72 -0.88 -14.99 0.17
CA MET A 72 -1.81 -15.03 1.31
C MET A 72 -3.29 -15.03 0.89
N GLY A 73 -3.59 -14.54 -0.31
CA GLY A 73 -4.94 -14.38 -0.80
C GLY A 73 -5.00 -13.65 -2.13
N PRO A 74 -6.20 -13.30 -2.62
CA PRO A 74 -6.33 -12.47 -3.82
C PRO A 74 -5.74 -11.07 -3.58
N PRO A 75 -5.30 -10.37 -4.64
CA PRO A 75 -4.85 -8.98 -4.52
C PRO A 75 -5.93 -8.07 -3.93
N LEU A 76 -5.48 -7.07 -3.18
CA LEU A 76 -6.35 -6.11 -2.48
C LEU A 76 -6.11 -4.71 -3.01
N ASP A 77 -7.19 -3.96 -3.22
CA ASP A 77 -7.12 -2.57 -3.64
C ASP A 77 -7.08 -1.64 -2.41
N PHE A 78 -6.25 -0.60 -2.52
CA PHE A 78 -6.05 0.41 -1.50
C PHE A 78 -6.17 1.82 -2.10
N HIS A 79 -6.94 2.67 -1.45
CA HIS A 79 -7.02 4.09 -1.80
C HIS A 79 -5.86 4.88 -1.19
N VAL A 80 -5.25 5.73 -2.00
CA VAL A 80 -4.14 6.61 -1.65
C VAL A 80 -4.68 7.96 -1.18
N ASP A 81 -4.25 8.38 0.01
CA ASP A 81 -4.30 9.78 0.41
C ASP A 81 -2.88 10.36 0.33
N PRO A 82 -2.57 11.13 -0.71
CA PRO A 82 -1.22 11.68 -0.90
C PRO A 82 -0.88 12.74 0.15
N SER A 83 -1.88 13.42 0.74
CA SER A 83 -1.67 14.45 1.75
C SER A 83 -1.29 13.84 3.10
N ALA A 84 -1.96 12.76 3.47
CA ALA A 84 -1.64 11.99 4.68
C ALA A 84 -0.46 11.02 4.48
N ARG A 85 -0.08 10.76 3.21
CA ARG A 85 0.89 9.72 2.82
C ARG A 85 0.44 8.34 3.30
N THR A 86 -0.85 8.06 3.16
CA THR A 86 -1.45 6.80 3.59
C THR A 86 -2.05 6.02 2.44
N ILE A 87 -2.17 4.72 2.64
CA ILE A 87 -3.02 3.85 1.84
C ILE A 87 -3.95 3.06 2.77
N VAL A 88 -5.23 2.94 2.39
CA VAL A 88 -6.25 2.21 3.17
C VAL A 88 -7.02 1.28 2.26
N GLY A 89 -7.16 0.03 2.69
CA GLY A 89 -7.87 -1.03 1.97
C GLY A 89 -8.76 -1.82 2.91
N VAL A 90 -9.88 -2.32 2.39
CA VAL A 90 -10.81 -3.16 3.17
C VAL A 90 -10.94 -4.52 2.50
N MET A 91 -10.54 -5.56 3.24
CA MET A 91 -10.82 -6.94 2.88
C MET A 91 -12.18 -7.33 3.46
N VAL A 92 -13.04 -7.90 2.62
CA VAL A 92 -14.31 -8.50 3.06
C VAL A 92 -14.13 -10.00 3.08
N ALA A 93 -14.22 -10.61 4.26
CA ALA A 93 -14.12 -12.05 4.42
C ALA A 93 -15.41 -12.75 3.94
N LYS A 94 -15.37 -14.08 3.83
CA LYS A 94 -16.51 -14.89 3.34
C LYS A 94 -17.77 -14.75 4.19
N ASP A 95 -17.61 -14.49 5.49
CA ASP A 95 -18.71 -14.26 6.43
C ASP A 95 -19.24 -12.81 6.39
N GLY A 96 -18.75 -11.99 5.46
CA GLY A 96 -19.11 -10.57 5.33
C GLY A 96 -18.37 -9.65 6.29
N SER A 97 -17.54 -10.18 7.18
CA SER A 97 -16.76 -9.37 8.11
C SER A 97 -15.75 -8.48 7.37
N ARG A 98 -15.61 -7.23 7.83
CA ARG A 98 -14.75 -6.22 7.20
C ARG A 98 -13.47 -6.03 7.99
N TRP A 99 -12.35 -6.28 7.34
CA TRP A 99 -11.01 -6.16 7.89
C TRP A 99 -10.31 -4.99 7.24
N THR A 100 -9.78 -4.08 8.05
CA THR A 100 -9.21 -2.82 7.54
C THR A 100 -7.69 -2.85 7.64
N TRP A 101 -7.05 -2.66 6.50
CA TRP A 101 -5.62 -2.42 6.40
C TRP A 101 -5.38 -0.93 6.24
N ALA A 102 -4.47 -0.38 7.03
CA ALA A 102 -4.08 1.02 6.92
C ALA A 102 -2.57 1.13 7.05
N PHE A 103 -1.95 1.87 6.15
CA PHE A 103 -0.51 2.10 6.13
C PHE A 103 -0.20 3.58 6.00
N THR A 104 0.93 3.99 6.58
CA THR A 104 1.51 5.32 6.46
C THR A 104 2.95 5.17 5.98
N ARG A 105 3.33 5.92 4.93
CA ARG A 105 4.67 5.88 4.35
C ARG A 105 5.51 7.04 4.86
N SER A 106 6.77 6.73 5.20
CA SER A 106 7.84 7.70 5.41
C SER A 106 9.03 7.30 4.53
N ALA A 107 9.28 8.06 3.45
CA ALA A 107 10.32 7.74 2.47
C ALA A 107 10.24 6.27 1.97
N ASN A 108 11.24 5.46 2.29
CA ASN A 108 11.32 4.05 1.87
C ASN A 108 10.81 3.09 2.95
N GLU A 109 10.17 3.60 4.00
CA GLU A 109 9.55 2.81 5.06
C GLU A 109 8.04 2.99 5.04
N MET A 110 7.34 1.95 5.45
CA MET A 110 5.90 1.99 5.62
C MET A 110 5.51 1.21 6.86
N THR A 111 4.81 1.88 7.77
CA THR A 111 4.21 1.27 8.96
C THR A 111 2.72 1.11 8.74
N GLY A 112 2.12 0.06 9.27
CA GLY A 112 0.68 -0.14 9.14
C GLY A 112 0.08 -1.07 10.18
N THR A 113 -1.23 -1.21 10.09
CA THR A 113 -2.01 -2.12 10.94
C THR A 113 -3.04 -2.87 10.13
N LEU A 114 -3.30 -4.12 10.51
CA LEU A 114 -4.54 -4.83 10.19
C LEU A 114 -5.47 -4.78 11.39
N LYS A 115 -6.69 -4.29 11.20
CA LYS A 115 -7.75 -4.27 12.21
C LYS A 115 -8.87 -5.24 11.83
N GLN A 116 -9.36 -5.95 12.83
CA GLN A 116 -10.55 -6.80 12.70
C GLN A 116 -11.84 -5.94 12.85
N PRO A 117 -13.03 -6.51 12.62
CA PRO A 117 -14.28 -5.73 12.54
C PRO A 117 -14.61 -4.88 13.77
N ASP A 118 -14.22 -5.33 14.96
CA ASP A 118 -14.42 -4.60 16.22
C ASP A 118 -13.41 -3.45 16.43
N GLY A 119 -12.51 -3.23 15.47
CA GLY A 119 -11.50 -2.18 15.49
C GLY A 119 -10.21 -2.55 16.22
N GLN A 120 -10.13 -3.71 16.88
CA GLN A 120 -8.90 -4.17 17.52
C GLN A 120 -7.81 -4.44 16.47
N VAL A 121 -6.59 -4.01 16.79
CA VAL A 121 -5.42 -4.27 15.95
C VAL A 121 -5.03 -5.72 16.10
N VAL A 122 -5.01 -6.45 14.99
CA VAL A 122 -4.56 -7.85 14.94
C VAL A 122 -3.10 -7.95 14.56
N ARG A 123 -2.59 -7.02 13.73
CA ARG A 123 -1.18 -6.98 13.34
C ARG A 123 -0.63 -5.57 13.28
N ASN A 124 0.62 -5.45 13.68
CA ASN A 124 1.48 -4.28 13.45
C ASN A 124 2.47 -4.63 12.34
N ILE A 125 2.57 -3.77 11.34
CA ILE A 125 3.34 -4.03 10.13
C ILE A 125 4.38 -2.94 9.97
N HIS A 126 5.59 -3.35 9.60
CA HIS A 126 6.67 -2.45 9.23
C HIS A 126 7.42 -3.06 8.05
N VAL A 127 7.41 -2.38 6.91
CA VAL A 127 8.04 -2.83 5.68
C VAL A 127 8.91 -1.75 5.08
N VAL A 128 9.98 -2.17 4.41
CA VAL A 128 10.95 -1.31 3.74
C VAL A 128 10.89 -1.58 2.25
N LYS A 129 10.95 -0.51 1.46
CA LYS A 129 10.98 -0.59 0.00
C LYS A 129 12.29 -1.26 -0.43
N GLN A 130 12.16 -2.30 -1.25
CA GLN A 130 13.32 -2.96 -1.83
C GLN A 130 13.84 -2.14 -3.01
N LYS A 131 15.16 -2.16 -3.19
CA LYS A 131 15.78 -1.63 -4.39
C LYS A 131 15.54 -2.63 -5.52
N GLU A 132 15.04 -2.13 -6.65
CA GLU A 132 14.96 -2.90 -7.90
C GLU A 132 16.36 -3.23 -8.43
#